data_AF-A0A423VSX1-F1
#
_entry.id   AF-A0A423VSX1-F1
#
_cell.length_a   1.000
_cell.length_b   1.000
_cell.length_c   1.000
_cell.angle_alpha   90.00
_cell.angle_beta   90.00
_cell.angle_gamma   90.00
#
_symmetry.space_group_name_H-M   'P 1'
#
loop_
_entity.id
_entity.type
_entity.pdbx_description
1 polymer ?
#
loop_
_entity_poly.entity_id
_entity_poly.type
_entity_poly.pdbx_seq_one_letter_code
_entity_poly.pdbx_strand_id
1 'polypeptide(L)'
;MARFRGKHVGIIGTGATAIQAVPQLARHVKELDTHKGWHIERRDSFARFVSKPGGPDETNMVDDWWIKIDAYDAISGPPPQSRVPPVPKAVGAHMSDAVGLELPHAGRTRARVDGTIKDKDTATKLKPQVLSDGYLQAFNLPNVHLVETDEKGVNSTTEKGLILDDTSSRWM
;
A
#
# COMPACT_ATOMS: atom_id res chain seq x y z
N MET A 1 8.69 -27.43 -1.23
CA MET A 1 8.24 -27.26 -2.63
C MET A 1 7.98 -28.56 -3.40
N ALA A 2 8.15 -29.76 -2.82
CA ALA A 2 7.83 -31.03 -3.49
C ALA A 2 6.32 -31.24 -3.80
N ARG A 3 5.42 -30.48 -3.17
CA ARG A 3 3.97 -30.65 -3.26
C ARG A 3 3.33 -30.22 -4.59
N PHE A 4 3.99 -29.39 -5.40
CA PHE A 4 3.41 -28.83 -6.64
C PHE A 4 3.88 -29.55 -7.92
N ARG A 5 4.86 -30.46 -7.81
CA ARG A 5 5.40 -31.22 -8.94
C ARG A 5 4.30 -32.05 -9.60
N GLY A 6 4.11 -31.86 -10.90
CA GLY A 6 3.12 -32.59 -11.69
C GLY A 6 1.68 -32.06 -11.61
N LYS A 7 1.44 -30.97 -10.87
CA LYS A 7 0.09 -30.38 -10.69
C LYS A 7 -0.19 -29.28 -11.71
N HIS A 8 -1.46 -29.11 -12.06
CA HIS A 8 -1.95 -27.93 -12.79
C HIS A 8 -2.28 -26.87 -11.74
N VAL A 9 -1.75 -25.66 -11.90
CA VAL A 9 -1.84 -24.59 -10.90
C VAL A 9 -2.31 -23.33 -11.59
N GLY A 10 -3.32 -22.66 -11.07
CA GLY A 10 -3.72 -21.31 -11.50
C GLY A 10 -3.06 -20.26 -10.60
N ILE A 11 -2.58 -19.18 -11.19
CA ILE A 11 -2.10 -18.00 -10.45
C ILE A 11 -2.92 -16.78 -10.85
N ILE A 12 -3.42 -16.06 -9.85
CA ILE A 12 -4.26 -14.87 -10.03
C ILE A 12 -3.51 -13.64 -9.51
N GLY A 13 -3.34 -12.65 -10.38
CA GLY A 13 -2.63 -11.39 -10.12
C GLY A 13 -1.32 -11.25 -10.92
N THR A 14 -0.99 -10.01 -11.32
CA THR A 14 0.26 -9.63 -12.01
C THR A 14 1.05 -8.56 -11.24
N GLY A 15 0.74 -8.37 -9.95
CA GLY A 15 1.46 -7.44 -9.08
C GLY A 15 2.88 -7.91 -8.77
N ALA A 16 3.61 -7.16 -7.94
CA ALA A 16 5.00 -7.47 -7.57
C ALA A 16 5.18 -8.94 -7.10
N THR A 17 4.22 -9.46 -6.33
CA THR A 17 4.20 -10.85 -5.87
C THR A 17 4.14 -11.86 -7.03
N ALA A 18 3.37 -11.59 -8.07
CA ALA A 18 3.27 -12.49 -9.22
C ALA A 18 4.52 -12.44 -10.10
N ILE A 19 5.14 -11.27 -10.26
CA ILE A 19 6.43 -11.12 -10.96
C ILE A 19 7.49 -12.01 -10.29
N GLN A 20 7.46 -12.10 -8.97
CA GLN A 20 8.38 -12.95 -8.20
C GLN A 20 7.95 -14.42 -8.15
N ALA A 21 6.65 -14.71 -8.05
CA ALA A 21 6.13 -16.06 -7.85
C ALA A 21 5.99 -16.88 -9.15
N VAL A 22 5.59 -16.25 -10.27
CA VAL A 22 5.34 -16.94 -11.55
C VAL A 22 6.59 -17.70 -12.04
N PRO A 23 7.81 -17.12 -12.07
CA PRO A 23 9.01 -17.86 -12.50
C PRO A 23 9.34 -19.03 -11.58
N GLN A 24 9.04 -18.90 -10.27
CA GLN A 24 9.30 -19.97 -9.31
C GLN A 24 8.25 -21.09 -9.42
N LEU A 25 6.98 -20.76 -9.65
CA LEU A 25 5.91 -21.74 -9.84
C LEU A 25 6.05 -22.49 -11.16
N ALA A 26 6.33 -21.78 -12.27
CA ALA A 26 6.49 -22.37 -13.60
C ALA A 26 7.57 -23.46 -13.66
N ARG A 27 8.64 -23.34 -12.84
CA ARG A 27 9.71 -24.36 -12.74
C ARG A 27 9.25 -25.67 -12.08
N HIS A 28 8.15 -25.65 -11.33
CA HIS A 28 7.79 -26.74 -10.42
C HIS A 28 6.39 -27.32 -10.67
N VAL A 29 5.57 -26.73 -11.55
CA VAL A 29 4.21 -27.20 -11.89
C VAL A 29 4.22 -27.88 -13.26
N LYS A 30 3.16 -28.66 -13.56
CA LYS A 30 2.96 -29.27 -14.88
C LYS A 30 2.38 -28.28 -15.88
N GLU A 31 1.41 -27.50 -15.44
CA GLU A 31 0.75 -26.48 -16.25
C GLU A 31 0.41 -25.29 -15.34
N LEU A 32 0.62 -24.08 -15.84
CA LEU A 32 0.33 -22.83 -15.15
C LEU A 32 -0.71 -22.05 -15.96
N ASP A 33 -1.98 -22.12 -15.54
CA ASP A 33 -3.08 -21.54 -16.30
C ASP A 33 -3.19 -20.03 -16.10
N THR A 34 -3.32 -19.34 -17.23
CA THR A 34 -3.66 -17.92 -17.35
C THR A 34 -4.56 -17.76 -18.59
N HIS A 35 -5.83 -17.35 -18.49
CA HIS A 35 -6.71 -17.30 -19.68
C HIS A 35 -6.41 -16.06 -20.55
N LYS A 36 -6.36 -16.19 -21.87
CA LYS A 36 -6.00 -15.05 -22.74
C LYS A 36 -6.87 -13.81 -22.44
N GLY A 37 -6.24 -12.68 -22.13
CA GLY A 37 -6.93 -11.41 -21.84
C GLY A 37 -7.29 -11.17 -20.37
N TRP A 38 -7.14 -12.16 -19.49
CA TRP A 38 -7.48 -12.04 -18.06
C TRP A 38 -6.84 -10.87 -17.32
N HIS A 39 -5.60 -10.55 -17.69
CA HIS A 39 -4.84 -9.47 -17.09
C HIS A 39 -5.40 -8.09 -17.50
N ILE A 40 -6.02 -8.00 -18.68
CA ILE A 40 -6.75 -6.81 -19.12
C ILE A 40 -8.03 -6.69 -18.29
N GLU A 41 -8.82 -7.76 -18.20
CA GLU A 41 -10.05 -7.79 -17.38
C GLU A 41 -9.77 -7.41 -15.92
N ARG A 42 -8.72 -7.98 -15.32
CA ARG A 42 -8.31 -7.68 -13.95
C ARG A 42 -7.77 -6.25 -13.79
N ARG A 43 -6.98 -5.75 -14.75
CA ARG A 43 -6.50 -4.36 -14.74
C ARG A 43 -7.67 -3.39 -14.83
N ASP A 44 -8.65 -3.69 -15.68
CA ASP A 44 -9.82 -2.84 -15.86
C ASP A 44 -10.72 -2.91 -14.61
N SER A 45 -10.86 -4.07 -13.97
CA SER A 45 -11.47 -4.21 -12.64
C SER A 45 -10.74 -3.35 -11.60
N PHE A 46 -9.40 -3.44 -11.50
CA PHE A 46 -8.61 -2.58 -10.60
C PHE A 46 -8.86 -1.09 -10.86
N ALA A 47 -8.73 -0.65 -12.11
CA ALA A 47 -8.91 0.75 -12.49
C ALA A 47 -10.31 1.26 -12.17
N ARG A 48 -11.34 0.43 -12.34
CA ARG A 48 -12.71 0.78 -11.93
C ARG A 48 -12.81 0.98 -10.43
N PHE A 49 -12.44 -0.03 -9.64
CA PHE A 49 -12.60 -0.01 -8.17
C PHE A 49 -11.72 1.04 -7.46
N VAL A 50 -10.63 1.45 -8.08
CA VAL A 50 -9.75 2.51 -7.57
C VAL A 50 -10.26 3.92 -7.90
N SER A 51 -10.94 4.09 -9.04
CA SER A 51 -11.51 5.39 -9.43
C SER A 51 -12.96 5.58 -8.98
N LYS A 52 -13.73 4.50 -8.75
CA LYS A 52 -15.06 4.54 -8.12
C LYS A 52 -15.37 3.19 -7.46
N PRO A 53 -16.13 3.15 -6.35
CA PRO A 53 -16.72 1.89 -5.91
C PRO A 53 -17.57 1.32 -7.05
N GLY A 54 -17.29 0.08 -7.46
CA GLY A 54 -18.04 -0.62 -8.50
C GLY A 54 -19.51 -0.78 -8.12
N GLY A 55 -20.35 -1.13 -9.10
CA GLY A 55 -21.77 -1.42 -8.84
C GLY A 55 -21.93 -2.59 -7.85
N PRO A 56 -23.09 -2.72 -7.16
CA PRO A 56 -23.31 -3.76 -6.15
C PRO A 56 -23.15 -5.19 -6.68
N ASP A 57 -23.32 -5.40 -7.99
CA ASP A 57 -23.19 -6.70 -8.67
C ASP A 57 -21.86 -6.87 -9.42
N GLU A 58 -20.95 -5.89 -9.34
CA GLU A 58 -19.68 -5.94 -10.07
C GLU A 58 -18.64 -6.77 -9.31
N THR A 59 -18.04 -7.74 -9.99
CA THR A 59 -17.01 -8.59 -9.38
C THR A 59 -15.69 -7.83 -9.27
N ASN A 60 -15.23 -7.67 -8.03
CA ASN A 60 -13.92 -7.16 -7.72
C ASN A 60 -12.86 -8.28 -7.84
N MET A 61 -12.02 -8.18 -8.87
CA MET A 61 -10.99 -9.19 -9.18
C MET A 61 -9.67 -9.01 -8.40
N VAL A 62 -9.58 -7.98 -7.56
CA VAL A 62 -8.35 -7.58 -6.85
C VAL A 62 -8.46 -7.84 -5.34
N ASP A 63 -9.54 -7.36 -4.75
CA ASP A 63 -9.88 -7.45 -3.31
C ASP A 63 -8.76 -7.18 -2.28
N ASP A 64 -7.80 -6.32 -2.64
CA ASP A 64 -6.68 -5.97 -1.76
C ASP A 64 -6.87 -4.61 -1.05
N TRP A 65 -5.80 -4.06 -0.49
CA TRP A 65 -5.85 -2.80 0.24
C TRP A 65 -6.04 -1.58 -0.66
N TRP A 66 -5.58 -1.61 -1.91
CA TRP A 66 -5.61 -0.45 -2.81
C TRP A 66 -7.03 -0.03 -3.16
N ILE A 67 -7.90 -1.00 -3.38
CA ILE A 67 -9.30 -0.77 -3.72
C ILE A 67 -10.17 -0.42 -2.48
N LYS A 68 -9.58 -0.39 -1.28
CA LYS A 68 -10.25 -0.04 0.00
C LYS A 68 -9.94 1.41 0.41
N ILE A 69 -9.34 2.18 -0.51
CA ILE A 69 -9.02 3.59 -0.40
C ILE A 69 -10.03 4.35 -1.27
N ASP A 70 -11.17 4.73 -0.68
CA ASP A 70 -12.27 5.35 -1.43
C ASP A 70 -11.90 6.73 -2.01
N ALA A 71 -10.92 7.41 -1.41
CA ALA A 71 -10.44 8.72 -1.87
C ALA A 71 -9.39 8.64 -3.00
N TYR A 72 -9.01 7.45 -3.48
CA TYR A 72 -7.96 7.33 -4.50
C TYR A 72 -8.36 7.98 -5.84
N ASP A 73 -9.66 8.12 -6.11
CA ASP A 73 -10.19 8.87 -7.26
C ASP A 73 -9.65 10.31 -7.35
N ALA A 74 -9.43 10.95 -6.19
CA ALA A 74 -8.89 12.31 -6.14
C ALA A 74 -7.49 12.43 -6.79
N ILE A 75 -6.74 11.32 -6.88
CA ILE A 75 -5.42 11.25 -7.51
C ILE A 75 -5.54 10.66 -8.93
N SER A 76 -6.31 9.58 -9.12
CA SER A 76 -6.44 8.96 -10.44
C SER A 76 -7.16 9.84 -11.46
N GLY A 77 -8.02 10.73 -10.96
CA GLY A 77 -8.77 11.69 -11.74
C GLY A 77 -10.06 11.10 -12.31
N PRO A 78 -11.13 11.91 -12.36
CA PRO A 78 -12.40 11.47 -12.90
C PRO A 78 -12.35 11.35 -14.43
N PRO A 79 -13.28 10.58 -15.04
CA PRO A 79 -13.45 10.59 -16.49
C PRO A 79 -13.75 12.03 -16.99
N PRO A 80 -13.45 12.36 -18.27
CA PRO A 80 -13.56 13.72 -18.78
C PRO A 80 -14.89 14.44 -18.50
N GLN A 81 -15.99 13.68 -18.46
CA GLN A 81 -17.35 14.16 -18.22
C GLN A 81 -17.62 14.53 -16.76
N SER A 82 -16.77 14.10 -15.83
CA SER A 82 -16.88 14.36 -14.38
C SER A 82 -15.77 15.29 -13.87
N ARG A 83 -15.12 16.04 -14.76
CA ARG A 83 -14.10 17.02 -14.38
C ARG A 83 -14.69 18.15 -13.55
N VAL A 84 -14.01 18.49 -12.47
CA VAL A 84 -14.37 19.61 -11.60
C VAL A 84 -14.04 20.92 -12.32
N PRO A 85 -14.99 21.87 -12.43
CA PRO A 85 -14.71 23.19 -12.97
C PRO A 85 -13.63 23.90 -12.14
N PRO A 86 -12.66 24.61 -12.76
CA PRO A 86 -11.56 25.24 -12.06
C PRO A 86 -11.98 26.56 -11.39
N VAL A 87 -13.03 26.51 -10.57
CA VAL A 87 -13.56 27.65 -9.80
C VAL A 87 -13.49 27.36 -8.31
N PRO A 88 -13.13 28.34 -7.45
CA PRO A 88 -12.83 28.08 -6.03
C PRO A 88 -13.92 27.31 -5.28
N LYS A 89 -15.20 27.61 -5.54
CA LYS A 89 -16.33 26.93 -4.90
C LYS A 89 -16.40 25.43 -5.26
N ALA A 90 -16.20 25.11 -6.54
CA ALA A 90 -16.27 23.72 -7.01
C ALA A 90 -15.05 22.91 -6.55
N VAL A 91 -13.87 23.52 -6.58
CA VAL A 91 -12.64 22.90 -6.04
C VAL A 91 -12.76 22.67 -4.54
N GLY A 92 -13.25 23.65 -3.78
CA GLY A 92 -13.45 23.51 -2.33
C GLY A 92 -14.43 22.40 -1.97
N ALA A 93 -15.55 22.29 -2.68
CA ALA A 93 -16.50 21.19 -2.49
C ALA A 93 -15.86 19.83 -2.78
N HIS A 94 -15.16 19.70 -3.90
CA HIS A 94 -14.45 18.46 -4.27
C HIS A 94 -13.41 18.04 -3.22
N MET A 95 -12.63 19.00 -2.70
CA MET A 95 -11.65 18.73 -1.65
C MET A 95 -12.31 18.25 -0.35
N SER A 96 -13.42 18.86 0.07
CA SER A 96 -14.18 18.41 1.24
C SER A 96 -14.70 16.99 1.08
N ASP A 97 -15.24 16.65 -0.09
CA ASP A 97 -15.75 15.30 -0.37
C ASP A 97 -14.60 14.27 -0.35
N ALA A 98 -13.48 14.57 -0.99
CA ALA A 98 -12.30 13.71 -1.00
C ALA A 98 -11.75 13.47 0.41
N VAL A 99 -11.67 14.52 1.25
CA VAL A 99 -11.27 14.39 2.66
C VAL A 99 -12.27 13.52 3.42
N GLY A 100 -13.58 13.75 3.23
CA GLY A 100 -14.64 12.95 3.86
C GLY A 100 -14.53 11.46 3.56
N LEU A 101 -14.22 11.10 2.31
CA LEU A 101 -13.99 9.73 1.87
C LEU A 101 -12.70 9.13 2.43
N GLU A 102 -11.65 9.93 2.63
CA GLU A 102 -10.36 9.44 3.14
C GLU A 102 -10.38 9.22 4.67
N LEU A 103 -11.16 10.01 5.41
CA LEU A 103 -11.17 9.98 6.89
C LEU A 103 -11.37 8.57 7.49
N PRO A 104 -12.32 7.73 7.03
CA PRO A 104 -12.47 6.37 7.53
C PRO A 104 -11.26 5.48 7.25
N HIS A 105 -10.65 5.61 6.07
CA HIS A 105 -9.44 4.86 5.72
C HIS A 105 -8.25 5.29 6.61
N ALA A 106 -8.03 6.60 6.68
CA ALA A 106 -7.05 7.26 7.52
C ALA A 106 -7.17 6.87 9.01
N GLY A 107 -8.41 6.74 9.52
CA GLY A 107 -8.70 6.26 10.87
C GLY A 107 -8.32 4.79 11.07
N ARG A 108 -8.71 3.90 10.15
CA ARG A 108 -8.35 2.46 10.19
C ARG A 108 -6.84 2.25 10.18
N THR A 109 -6.11 2.96 9.34
CA THR A 109 -4.65 2.87 9.28
C THR A 109 -4.00 3.30 10.58
N ARG A 110 -4.43 4.42 11.17
CA ARG A 110 -3.91 4.89 12.48
C ARG A 110 -4.23 3.91 13.61
N ALA A 111 -5.45 3.38 13.65
CA ALA A 111 -5.85 2.39 14.64
C ALA A 111 -5.05 1.09 14.53
N ARG A 112 -4.71 0.65 13.30
CA ARG A 112 -3.82 -0.50 13.07
C ARG A 112 -2.45 -0.28 13.69
N VAL A 113 -1.88 0.92 13.56
CA VAL A 113 -0.59 1.27 14.19
C VAL A 113 -0.69 1.18 15.70
N ASP A 114 -1.71 1.81 16.29
CA ASP A 114 -1.94 1.82 17.74
C ASP A 114 -2.16 0.45 18.36
N GLY A 115 -2.77 -0.47 17.61
CA GLY A 115 -3.03 -1.85 18.02
C GLY A 115 -1.84 -2.80 17.80
N THR A 116 -0.90 -2.47 16.91
CA THR A 116 0.21 -3.37 16.55
C THR A 116 1.50 -3.05 17.31
N ILE A 117 1.82 -1.78 17.50
CA ILE A 117 3.07 -1.34 18.14
C ILE A 117 2.83 -1.19 19.66
N LYS A 118 3.65 -1.88 20.46
CA LYS A 118 3.52 -1.89 21.93
C LYS A 118 3.94 -0.56 22.55
N ASP A 119 5.03 0.02 22.04
CA ASP A 119 5.52 1.32 22.49
C ASP A 119 4.68 2.47 21.90
N LYS A 120 4.09 3.30 22.76
CA LYS A 120 3.15 4.35 22.35
C LYS A 120 3.86 5.54 21.70
N ASP A 121 5.10 5.80 22.08
CA ASP A 121 5.88 6.89 21.49
C ASP A 121 6.28 6.53 20.05
N THR A 122 6.83 5.33 19.86
CA THR A 122 7.10 4.77 18.53
C THR A 122 5.84 4.68 17.67
N ALA A 123 4.70 4.25 18.21
CA ALA A 123 3.43 4.18 17.50
C ALA A 123 2.95 5.56 17.01
N THR A 124 3.15 6.61 17.82
CA THR A 124 2.76 7.98 17.48
C THR A 124 3.58 8.51 16.32
N LYS A 125 4.90 8.34 16.38
CA LYS A 125 5.86 8.81 15.37
C LYS A 125 5.71 8.13 14.01
N LEU A 126 5.16 6.93 14.01
CA LEU A 126 5.00 6.12 12.80
C LEU A 126 3.70 6.37 12.04
N LYS A 127 2.76 7.19 12.54
CA LYS A 127 1.52 7.46 11.81
C LYS A 127 1.76 8.51 10.71
N PRO A 128 1.30 8.31 9.45
CA PRO A 128 0.64 7.14 8.86
C PRO A 128 1.60 6.16 8.15
N GLN A 129 1.19 4.88 8.01
CA GLN A 129 2.05 3.79 7.53
C GLN A 129 1.64 3.20 6.19
N VAL A 130 2.62 2.58 5.53
CA VAL A 130 2.50 1.87 4.23
C VAL A 130 2.05 0.41 4.38
N LEU A 131 1.62 -0.19 3.26
CA LEU A 131 1.14 -1.57 3.17
C LEU A 131 2.24 -2.58 3.49
N SER A 132 2.26 -3.11 4.70
CA SER A 132 3.13 -4.22 5.09
C SER A 132 2.55 -5.01 6.26
N ASP A 133 2.67 -6.34 6.17
CA ASP A 133 2.21 -7.26 7.21
C ASP A 133 3.28 -7.56 8.27
N GLY A 134 4.51 -7.09 8.08
CA GLY A 134 5.61 -7.30 9.03
C GLY A 134 6.28 -6.03 9.55
N TYR A 135 6.09 -4.89 8.87
CA TYR A 135 6.82 -3.66 9.18
C TYR A 135 6.52 -3.13 10.58
N LEU A 136 5.24 -3.03 10.97
CA LEU A 136 4.85 -2.52 12.29
C LEU A 136 5.29 -3.46 13.42
N GLN A 137 5.22 -4.76 13.17
CA GLN A 137 5.60 -5.80 14.13
C GLN A 137 7.10 -5.79 14.40
N ALA A 138 7.92 -5.39 13.42
CA ALA A 138 9.37 -5.30 13.59
C ALA A 138 9.76 -4.31 14.70
N PHE A 139 9.00 -3.23 14.90
CA PHE A 139 9.26 -2.26 15.98
C PHE A 139 8.99 -2.77 17.39
N ASN A 140 8.46 -4.00 17.53
CA ASN A 140 8.35 -4.68 18.81
C ASN A 140 9.57 -5.55 19.15
N LEU A 141 10.55 -5.65 18.25
CA LEU A 141 11.78 -6.42 18.47
C LEU A 141 12.82 -5.56 19.22
N PRO A 142 13.57 -6.14 20.17
CA PRO A 142 14.48 -5.38 21.03
C PRO A 142 15.68 -4.77 20.29
N ASN A 143 15.99 -5.28 19.09
CA ASN A 143 17.09 -4.84 18.25
C ASN A 143 16.65 -3.88 17.13
N VAL A 144 15.39 -3.42 17.15
CA VAL A 144 14.85 -2.47 16.18
C VAL A 144 14.56 -1.18 16.90
N HIS A 145 15.16 -0.10 16.41
CA HIS A 145 15.04 1.24 17.00
C HIS A 145 14.52 2.20 15.95
N LEU A 146 13.41 2.88 16.26
CA LEU A 146 12.98 4.03 15.48
C LEU A 146 13.82 5.23 15.90
N VAL A 147 14.54 5.82 14.94
CA VAL A 147 15.31 7.04 15.16
C VAL A 147 14.63 8.18 14.42
N GLU A 148 14.10 9.13 15.17
CA GLU A 148 13.39 10.29 14.64
C GLU A 148 14.37 11.37 14.22
N THR A 149 14.10 12.01 13.09
CA THR A 149 14.96 13.05 12.51
C THR A 149 14.30 14.42 12.49
N ASP A 150 13.17 14.59 13.21
CA ASP A 150 12.44 15.86 13.34
C ASP A 150 12.24 16.56 11.99
N GLU A 151 11.93 15.78 10.95
CA GLU A 151 11.75 16.19 9.55
C GLU A 151 13.01 16.79 8.86
N LYS A 152 14.14 16.90 9.55
CA LYS A 152 15.41 17.44 9.04
C LYS A 152 16.23 16.41 8.26
N GLY A 153 16.00 15.12 8.53
CA GLY A 153 16.74 14.03 7.91
C GLY A 153 18.11 13.80 8.55
N VAL A 154 19.03 13.19 7.80
CA VAL A 154 20.39 12.91 8.26
C VAL A 154 21.29 14.11 7.93
N ASN A 155 22.05 14.60 8.91
CA ASN A 155 22.97 15.72 8.71
C ASN A 155 24.24 15.30 7.95
N SER A 156 24.89 14.21 8.37
CA SER A 156 26.13 13.73 7.74
C SER A 156 26.44 12.26 8.06
N THR A 157 27.53 11.76 7.47
CA THR A 157 28.01 10.38 7.64
C THR A 157 29.46 10.37 8.09
N THR A 158 29.85 9.35 8.86
CA THR A 158 31.24 9.06 9.22
C THR A 158 31.59 7.63 8.82
N GLU A 159 32.86 7.23 8.93
CA GLU A 159 33.27 5.82 8.77
C GLU A 159 32.54 4.86 9.72
N LYS A 160 31.93 5.37 10.81
CA LYS A 160 31.32 4.57 11.87
C LYS A 160 29.79 4.68 11.96
N GLY A 161 29.13 5.49 11.13
CA GLY A 161 27.67 5.65 11.17
C GLY A 161 27.13 7.00 10.71
N LEU A 162 25.85 7.25 10.99
CA LEU A 162 25.10 8.46 10.62
C LEU A 162 25.08 9.50 11.76
N ILE A 163 25.01 10.78 11.41
CA ILE A 163 24.84 11.91 12.34
C ILE A 163 23.51 12.59 12.03
N LEU A 164 22.64 12.73 13.03
CA LEU A 164 21.32 13.31 12.88
C LEU A 164 21.26 14.75 13.38
N ASP A 165 22.01 15.08 14.44
CA ASP A 165 22.12 16.41 15.06
C ASP A 165 23.57 16.67 15.55
N ASP A 166 23.85 17.82 16.17
CA ASP A 166 25.13 18.13 16.86
C ASP A 166 25.46 17.12 17.99
N THR A 167 24.50 16.26 18.35
CA THR A 167 24.70 15.11 19.22
C THR A 167 24.92 13.87 18.36
N SER A 168 26.17 13.40 18.35
CA SER A 168 26.60 12.18 17.65
C SER A 168 25.82 10.95 18.14
N SER A 169 24.73 10.62 17.47
CA SER A 169 24.00 9.39 17.73
C SER A 169 24.73 8.25 17.03
N ARG A 170 25.58 7.58 17.80
CA ARG A 170 26.46 6.50 17.33
C ARG A 170 25.65 5.21 17.16
N TRP A 171 25.42 4.81 15.92
CA TRP A 171 24.76 3.54 15.60
C TRP A 171 25.72 2.62 14.83
N MET A 172 26.21 1.59 15.52
CA MET A 172 26.91 0.42 14.98
C MET A 172 26.04 -0.81 15.21
#